data_AF-A0A2E1BM21-F1
#
_entry.id   AF-A0A2E1BM21-F1
#
_cell.length_a   1.000
_cell.length_b   1.000
_cell.length_c   1.000
_cell.angle_alpha   90.00
_cell.angle_beta   90.00
_cell.angle_gamma   90.00
#
_symmetry.space_group_name_H-M   'P 1'
#
loop_
_entity.id
_entity.type
_entity.pdbx_description
1 polymer ?
#
loop_
_entity_poly.entity_id
_entity_poly.type
_entity_poly.pdbx_seq_one_letter_code
_entity_poly.pdbx_strand_id
1 'polypeptide(L)'
;MKKLINSLLYASLFMVALSFTSCQEEFEEVGGDQQETLMAGSNTADLIVKTSTNDGSFDNIVDGASCIAVKFPYTVEVGGIQITIDSREDLHLIEEIFDEFDDDEDILEFLFPITITLGDFTEVVIENKAQLRELAEECREGGEDDDIECIDFVYPITLFTFDINEQQTGTVVIESDKDMRRFFEGLGENDLIGIDFPVTLKKYDGTEIVVDSNAELAMALEAAKDECDEDDDDDYNDDDFDEERFDFCLTQCPWQVREVVRDEVALTDQYLEYLMNFTEDGKVTVIDRAGNVLNGGWSVRFTDRGPLLTLEFDILVDFNLEWLVYEVGEHTIKLHAEGGNKIIMKQLCDDDETDPNSLREILKECEWVIKKVKNQGEEIDRLLGYEFKFMAEGVVTLSNGENTSEGSWEIGYNSEEVISLLITFGDEPAVNFEWPLRDLANDRLKFEVDEIGYELALQRVCDDNANDGDVVEIRSVLMEGDWTVALYEEGEVNTTAEFAGFTFNFVANHLVVATLGDMGPATPGLWRVLRNSEGELKVYLNFGGDHDPLSELTDDWYFESITDTRIELQSESGDGTLETVVFERL
;
A
#
# COMPACT_ATOMS: atom_id res chain seq x y z
N MET A 1 25.06 -27.14 68.35
CA MET A 1 23.83 -26.75 67.61
C MET A 1 23.63 -25.23 67.55
N LYS A 2 23.70 -24.46 68.65
CA LYS A 2 23.49 -22.99 68.61
C LYS A 2 24.46 -22.19 67.71
N LYS A 3 25.73 -22.59 67.60
CA LYS A 3 26.72 -21.89 66.72
C LYS A 3 26.49 -22.15 65.22
N LEU A 4 25.97 -23.31 64.85
CA LEU A 4 25.68 -23.66 63.45
C LEU A 4 24.44 -22.94 62.93
N ILE A 5 23.41 -22.79 63.79
CA ILE A 5 22.18 -22.07 63.44
C ILE A 5 22.46 -20.59 63.20
N ASN A 6 23.28 -19.95 64.05
CA ASN A 6 23.66 -18.55 63.81
C ASN A 6 24.48 -18.38 62.52
N SER A 7 25.38 -19.32 62.21
CA SER A 7 26.18 -19.25 60.97
C SER A 7 25.32 -19.40 59.71
N LEU A 8 24.30 -20.25 59.75
CA LEU A 8 23.34 -20.41 58.64
C LEU A 8 22.44 -19.18 58.48
N LEU A 9 22.08 -18.52 59.59
CA LEU A 9 21.31 -17.28 59.57
C LEU A 9 22.11 -16.11 58.97
N TYR A 10 23.41 -15.99 59.28
CA TYR A 10 24.26 -14.97 58.67
C TYR A 10 24.52 -15.25 57.18
N ALA A 11 24.63 -16.52 56.79
CA ALA A 11 24.80 -16.91 55.39
C ALA A 11 23.53 -16.65 54.57
N SER A 12 22.33 -16.91 55.11
CA SER A 12 21.07 -16.59 54.42
C SER A 12 20.86 -15.07 54.32
N LEU A 13 21.23 -14.31 55.36
CA LEU A 13 21.13 -12.85 55.33
C LEU A 13 22.10 -12.22 54.32
N PHE A 14 23.28 -12.83 54.13
CA PHE A 14 24.25 -12.41 53.12
C PHE A 14 23.82 -12.78 51.69
N MET A 15 23.19 -13.94 51.51
CA MET A 15 22.66 -14.37 50.22
C MET A 15 21.45 -13.53 49.79
N VAL A 16 20.60 -13.12 50.74
CA VAL A 16 19.49 -12.18 50.49
C VAL A 16 20.00 -10.78 50.16
N ALA A 17 21.13 -10.34 50.75
CA ALA A 17 21.75 -9.06 50.42
C ALA A 17 22.40 -9.06 49.02
N LEU A 18 22.83 -10.22 48.50
CA LEU A 18 23.38 -10.36 47.15
C LEU A 18 22.30 -10.42 46.05
N SER A 19 21.05 -10.73 46.40
CA SER A 19 19.90 -10.67 45.47
C SER A 19 19.33 -9.25 45.27
N PHE A 20 19.92 -8.24 45.90
CA PHE A 20 19.59 -6.82 45.66
C PHE A 20 20.64 -6.09 44.82
N THR A 21 21.56 -6.82 44.16
CA THR A 21 22.42 -6.25 43.12
C THR A 21 21.79 -6.55 41.75
N SER A 22 20.59 -6.02 41.53
CA SER A 22 20.18 -5.68 40.16
C SER A 22 21.04 -4.50 39.75
N CYS A 23 21.56 -4.50 38.52
CA CYS A 23 22.06 -3.27 37.92
C CYS A 23 20.91 -2.26 37.98
N GLN A 24 21.06 -1.22 38.79
CA GLN A 24 20.22 -0.05 38.67
C GLN A 24 20.84 0.70 37.48
N GLU A 25 20.17 0.70 36.33
CA GLU A 25 20.43 1.76 35.36
C GLU A 25 20.27 3.09 36.09
N GLU A 26 21.26 3.95 35.90
CA GLU A 26 21.42 5.19 36.64
C GLU A 26 20.38 6.18 36.13
N PHE A 27 19.14 6.07 36.62
CA PHE A 27 18.11 7.07 36.38
C PHE A 27 18.48 8.33 37.16
N GLU A 28 18.87 9.39 36.45
CA GLU A 28 19.14 10.70 37.04
C GLU A 28 17.83 11.39 37.41
N GLU A 29 17.36 11.16 38.64
CA GLU A 29 16.26 11.93 39.21
C GLU A 29 16.79 13.31 39.68
N VAL A 30 16.77 14.31 38.80
CA VAL A 30 17.11 15.70 39.14
C VAL A 30 15.85 16.53 39.38
N GLY A 31 15.41 16.57 40.65
CA GLY A 31 14.81 17.75 41.30
C GLY A 31 13.33 18.14 41.04
N GLY A 32 12.49 17.98 42.09
CA GLY A 32 11.59 19.01 42.62
C GLY A 32 10.27 19.37 41.93
N ASP A 33 9.16 18.72 42.34
CA ASP A 33 7.74 19.12 42.21
C ASP A 33 7.42 20.30 41.27
N GLN A 34 7.43 20.06 39.95
CA GLN A 34 6.32 20.39 39.00
C GLN A 34 6.69 20.27 37.51
N GLN A 35 7.96 20.01 37.14
CA GLN A 35 8.35 19.74 35.75
C GLN A 35 9.58 18.83 35.74
N GLU A 36 9.53 17.69 35.06
CA GLU A 36 10.71 16.82 34.91
C GLU A 36 11.73 17.50 33.99
N THR A 37 12.98 17.61 34.44
CA THR A 37 14.09 18.14 33.63
C THR A 37 15.05 17.03 33.28
N LEU A 38 15.70 17.15 32.14
CA LEU A 38 16.77 16.28 31.66
C LEU A 38 17.97 17.11 31.22
N MET A 39 19.16 16.56 31.39
CA MET A 39 20.39 17.21 30.97
C MET A 39 20.63 16.93 29.47
N ALA A 40 21.08 17.92 28.70
CA ALA A 40 21.31 17.77 27.27
C ALA A 40 22.36 16.67 26.93
N GLY A 41 23.29 16.38 27.85
CA GLY A 41 24.23 15.24 27.74
C GLY A 41 23.78 13.95 28.43
N SER A 42 22.49 13.82 28.79
CA SER A 42 21.94 12.59 29.40
C SER A 42 21.66 11.51 28.36
N ASN A 43 21.59 10.24 28.78
CA ASN A 43 21.24 9.14 27.88
C ASN A 43 19.86 9.35 27.22
N THR A 44 18.87 9.90 27.94
CA THR A 44 17.55 10.18 27.34
C THR A 44 17.64 11.24 26.25
N ALA A 45 18.49 12.26 26.41
CA ALA A 45 18.74 13.25 25.34
C ALA A 45 19.39 12.60 24.13
N ASP A 46 20.34 11.69 24.34
CA ASP A 46 20.98 10.91 23.29
C ASP A 46 19.96 10.08 22.51
N LEU A 47 19.08 9.34 23.20
CA LEU A 47 18.00 8.58 22.54
C LEU A 47 17.07 9.47 21.71
N ILE A 48 16.67 10.64 22.24
CA ILE A 48 15.84 11.59 21.47
C ILE A 48 16.57 12.06 20.21
N VAL A 49 17.89 12.29 20.31
CA VAL A 49 18.72 12.70 19.19
C VAL A 49 18.85 11.59 18.15
N LYS A 50 19.07 10.34 18.58
CA LYS A 50 19.19 9.18 17.70
C LYS A 50 17.88 8.94 16.94
N THR A 51 16.74 8.92 17.64
CA THR A 51 15.39 8.80 17.04
C THR A 51 15.00 9.93 16.09
N SER A 52 15.66 11.09 16.17
CA SER A 52 15.39 12.21 15.26
C SER A 52 16.52 12.42 14.24
N THR A 53 17.40 11.44 14.06
CA THR A 53 18.43 11.46 13.01
C THR A 53 17.78 11.16 11.67
N ASN A 54 18.33 11.74 10.61
CA ASN A 54 17.93 11.37 9.26
C ASN A 54 18.73 10.15 8.85
N ASP A 55 18.09 8.99 8.75
CA ASP A 55 18.71 7.73 8.33
C ASP A 55 19.55 7.94 7.06
N GLY A 56 18.91 8.13 5.91
CA GLY A 56 19.55 8.02 4.60
C GLY A 56 19.19 6.73 3.86
N SER A 57 18.79 5.67 4.56
CA SER A 57 18.64 4.32 4.00
C SER A 57 17.68 4.23 2.81
N PHE A 58 16.63 5.05 2.78
CA PHE A 58 15.62 5.01 1.71
C PHE A 58 16.15 5.21 0.28
N ASP A 59 17.36 5.75 0.08
CA ASP A 59 17.97 5.90 -1.23
C ASP A 59 19.33 5.20 -1.40
N ASN A 60 19.61 4.18 -0.57
CA ASN A 60 20.77 3.28 -0.68
C ASN A 60 21.00 2.77 -2.11
N ILE A 61 19.92 2.47 -2.85
CA ILE A 61 19.96 2.04 -4.25
C ILE A 61 20.76 2.97 -5.18
N VAL A 62 20.86 4.27 -4.87
CA VAL A 62 21.57 5.23 -5.71
C VAL A 62 22.95 5.60 -5.19
N ASP A 63 23.14 5.74 -3.88
CA ASP A 63 24.37 6.30 -3.31
C ASP A 63 25.20 5.30 -2.48
N GLY A 64 24.58 4.18 -2.11
CA GLY A 64 25.15 3.07 -1.37
C GLY A 64 25.67 3.44 0.00
N ALA A 65 24.84 4.14 0.78
CA ALA A 65 25.20 4.62 2.09
C ALA A 65 23.97 4.85 2.99
N SER A 66 23.82 4.05 4.04
CA SER A 66 22.65 4.13 4.92
C SER A 66 22.52 5.46 5.68
N CYS A 67 23.60 6.21 5.87
CA CYS A 67 23.68 7.36 6.78
C CYS A 67 23.57 8.76 6.12
N ILE A 68 23.30 8.80 4.81
CA ILE A 68 23.15 10.03 4.02
C ILE A 68 22.01 9.88 3.02
N ALA A 69 21.35 10.99 2.67
CA ALA A 69 20.30 10.98 1.66
C ALA A 69 20.57 11.93 0.50
N VAL A 70 20.37 11.52 -0.75
CA VAL A 70 20.48 12.42 -1.91
C VAL A 70 19.24 13.30 -2.02
N LYS A 71 19.45 14.61 -1.99
CA LYS A 71 18.38 15.59 -2.07
C LYS A 71 17.83 15.72 -3.49
N PHE A 72 16.55 15.42 -3.64
CA PHE A 72 15.83 15.63 -4.90
C PHE A 72 15.80 17.11 -5.36
N PRO A 73 15.75 17.37 -6.68
CA PRO A 73 15.90 16.39 -7.76
C PRO A 73 17.38 16.19 -8.15
N TYR A 74 17.71 14.99 -8.62
CA TYR A 74 19.02 14.67 -9.22
C TYR A 74 18.85 13.82 -10.48
N THR A 75 19.94 13.56 -11.19
CA THR A 75 19.92 12.79 -12.43
C THR A 75 20.96 11.69 -12.37
N VAL A 76 20.56 10.49 -12.73
CA VAL A 76 21.40 9.29 -12.80
C VAL A 76 21.45 8.79 -14.24
N GLU A 77 22.55 8.14 -14.59
CA GLU A 77 22.70 7.39 -15.84
C GLU A 77 22.77 5.90 -15.51
N VAL A 78 21.77 5.14 -15.99
CA VAL A 78 21.66 3.68 -15.82
C VAL A 78 21.60 3.06 -17.22
N GLY A 79 22.49 2.13 -17.55
CA GLY A 79 22.50 1.48 -18.87
C GLY A 79 22.67 2.43 -20.07
N GLY A 80 23.14 3.67 -19.86
CA GLY A 80 23.23 4.73 -20.88
C GLY A 80 21.95 5.54 -21.12
N ILE A 81 20.92 5.34 -20.28
CA ILE A 81 19.68 6.14 -20.22
C ILE A 81 19.82 7.12 -19.06
N GLN A 82 19.46 8.39 -19.28
CA GLN A 82 19.44 9.41 -18.23
C GLN A 82 18.04 9.50 -17.63
N ILE A 83 17.95 9.30 -16.32
CA ILE A 83 16.72 9.32 -15.54
C ILE A 83 16.84 10.45 -14.54
N THR A 84 15.79 11.27 -14.46
CA THR A 84 15.69 12.31 -13.43
C THR A 84 14.88 11.73 -12.29
N ILE A 85 15.45 11.76 -11.10
CA ILE A 85 14.81 11.31 -9.86
C ILE A 85 14.37 12.58 -9.13
N ASP A 86 13.06 12.83 -9.10
CA ASP A 86 12.48 13.99 -8.43
C ASP A 86 11.57 13.66 -7.25
N SER A 87 11.28 12.37 -7.04
CA SER A 87 10.58 11.84 -5.88
C SER A 87 11.11 10.47 -5.45
N ARG A 88 10.59 9.93 -4.33
CA ARG A 88 10.93 8.58 -3.86
C ARG A 88 10.38 7.50 -4.79
N GLU A 89 9.23 7.74 -5.40
CA GLU A 89 8.60 6.81 -6.34
C GLU A 89 9.47 6.57 -7.59
N ASP A 90 10.29 7.55 -7.99
CA ASP A 90 11.23 7.40 -9.09
C ASP A 90 12.39 6.44 -8.77
N LEU A 91 12.64 6.11 -7.50
CA LEU A 91 13.66 5.12 -7.10
C LEU A 91 13.27 3.71 -7.53
N HIS A 92 11.96 3.37 -7.53
CA HIS A 92 11.47 2.09 -8.04
C HIS A 92 11.75 1.89 -9.53
N LEU A 93 11.85 2.97 -10.30
CA LEU A 93 12.24 2.87 -11.71
C LEU A 93 13.69 2.41 -11.87
N ILE A 94 14.56 2.68 -10.89
CA ILE A 94 15.96 2.23 -10.91
C ILE A 94 16.02 0.74 -10.60
N GLU A 95 15.26 0.31 -9.58
CA GLU A 95 15.07 -1.08 -9.19
C GLU A 95 14.53 -1.92 -10.36
N GLU A 96 13.46 -1.47 -11.03
CA GLU A 96 12.90 -2.13 -12.22
C GLU A 96 13.92 -2.29 -13.37
N ILE A 97 14.89 -1.39 -13.49
CA ILE A 97 15.91 -1.44 -14.54
C ILE A 97 17.03 -2.40 -14.18
N PHE A 98 17.48 -2.42 -12.91
CA PHE A 98 18.47 -3.39 -12.43
C PHE A 98 17.91 -4.82 -12.49
N ASP A 99 16.61 -4.98 -12.26
CA ASP A 99 15.93 -6.28 -12.31
C ASP A 99 15.63 -6.79 -13.73
N GLU A 100 15.85 -5.99 -14.78
CA GLU A 100 15.49 -6.38 -16.15
C GLU A 100 16.41 -7.51 -16.69
N PHE A 101 17.67 -7.60 -16.24
CA PHE A 101 18.65 -8.57 -16.75
C PHE A 101 19.64 -9.08 -15.67
N ASP A 102 19.57 -10.36 -15.26
CA ASP A 102 20.47 -10.91 -14.21
C ASP A 102 21.99 -11.03 -14.58
N ASP A 103 22.40 -10.59 -15.77
CA ASP A 103 23.76 -10.76 -16.30
C ASP A 103 24.45 -9.47 -16.77
N ASP A 104 23.86 -8.29 -16.52
CA ASP A 104 24.52 -7.02 -16.71
C ASP A 104 25.28 -6.55 -15.45
N GLU A 105 26.13 -5.55 -15.64
CA GLU A 105 26.74 -4.85 -14.52
C GLU A 105 25.86 -3.64 -14.25
N ASP A 106 25.08 -3.68 -13.18
CA ASP A 106 24.29 -2.56 -12.68
C ASP A 106 25.21 -1.41 -12.27
N ILE A 107 25.44 -0.52 -13.22
CA ILE A 107 26.29 0.66 -13.01
C ILE A 107 25.39 1.89 -13.11
N LEU A 108 25.12 2.45 -11.93
CA LEU A 108 24.54 3.77 -11.80
C LEU A 108 25.65 4.84 -11.71
N GLU A 109 25.52 5.89 -12.52
CA GLU A 109 26.38 7.06 -12.44
C GLU A 109 25.58 8.35 -12.25
N PHE A 110 25.78 9.04 -11.14
CA PHE A 110 25.24 10.39 -10.93
C PHE A 110 25.82 11.42 -11.91
N LEU A 111 24.95 12.32 -12.37
CA LEU A 111 25.35 13.55 -13.02
C LEU A 111 25.60 14.64 -11.96
N PHE A 112 26.85 14.77 -11.55
CA PHE A 112 27.29 15.79 -10.59
C PHE A 112 27.20 17.23 -11.13
N PRO A 113 27.02 18.23 -10.25
CA PRO A 113 26.97 18.12 -8.79
C PRO A 113 25.60 17.68 -8.25
N ILE A 114 25.62 16.93 -7.15
CA ILE A 114 24.43 16.56 -6.36
C ILE A 114 24.49 17.21 -4.98
N THR A 115 23.35 17.28 -4.28
CA THR A 115 23.31 17.70 -2.88
C THR A 115 22.86 16.52 -2.06
N ILE A 116 23.53 16.27 -0.94
CA ILE A 116 23.14 15.25 0.03
C ILE A 116 22.73 15.92 1.34
N THR A 117 21.98 15.18 2.16
CA THR A 117 21.59 15.52 3.51
C THR A 117 22.24 14.51 4.46
N LEU A 118 22.96 14.98 5.47
CA LEU A 118 23.55 14.10 6.50
C LEU A 118 22.52 13.83 7.62
N GLY A 119 22.82 12.89 8.52
CA GLY A 119 21.98 12.58 9.69
C GLY A 119 21.63 13.75 10.62
N ASP A 120 22.41 14.84 10.61
CA ASP A 120 22.11 16.08 11.35
C ASP A 120 21.29 17.11 10.53
N PHE A 121 20.76 16.71 9.37
CA PHE A 121 20.07 17.55 8.38
C PHE A 121 20.92 18.67 7.77
N THR A 122 22.25 18.63 7.90
CA THR A 122 23.13 19.53 7.15
C THR A 122 23.21 19.11 5.69
N GLU A 123 23.24 20.09 4.81
CA GLU A 123 23.27 19.86 3.36
C GLU A 123 24.68 20.09 2.83
N VAL A 124 25.21 19.12 2.09
CA VAL A 124 26.54 19.15 1.50
C VAL A 124 26.44 19.00 -0.02
N VAL A 125 27.14 19.87 -0.76
CA VAL A 125 27.24 19.75 -2.22
C VAL A 125 28.40 18.83 -2.57
N ILE A 126 28.10 17.77 -3.31
CA ILE A 126 29.05 16.79 -3.80
C ILE A 126 29.33 17.07 -5.28
N GLU A 127 30.60 17.31 -5.61
CA GLU A 127 31.02 17.77 -6.94
C GLU A 127 31.43 16.60 -7.87
N ASN A 128 31.65 15.40 -7.32
CA ASN A 128 32.09 14.22 -8.08
C ASN A 128 31.97 12.91 -7.26
N LYS A 129 31.97 11.78 -7.98
CA LYS A 129 31.88 10.42 -7.42
C LYS A 129 32.91 10.10 -6.33
N ALA A 130 34.12 10.66 -6.40
CA ALA A 130 35.13 10.39 -5.38
C ALA A 130 34.80 11.04 -4.03
N GLN A 131 34.13 12.19 -4.04
CA GLN A 131 33.65 12.83 -2.81
C GLN A 131 32.46 12.09 -2.21
N LEU A 132 31.53 11.61 -3.05
CA LEU A 132 30.40 10.79 -2.58
C LEU A 132 30.93 9.53 -1.89
N ARG A 133 31.81 8.80 -2.57
CA ARG A 133 32.41 7.56 -2.04
C ARG A 133 33.20 7.76 -0.75
N GLU A 134 33.96 8.86 -0.64
CA GLU A 134 34.71 9.15 0.60
C GLU A 134 33.77 9.33 1.79
N LEU A 135 32.57 9.85 1.56
CA LEU A 135 31.57 10.03 2.60
C LEU A 135 30.76 8.77 2.87
N ALA A 136 30.35 8.03 1.84
CA ALA A 136 29.71 6.71 1.97
C ALA A 136 30.61 5.74 2.76
N GLU A 137 31.94 5.77 2.54
CA GLU A 137 32.89 4.97 3.33
C GLU A 137 32.97 5.36 4.82
N GLU A 138 32.38 6.48 5.24
CA GLU A 138 32.22 6.87 6.66
C GLU A 138 30.93 6.32 7.28
N CYS A 139 29.94 5.92 6.48
CA CYS A 139 28.73 5.24 6.95
C CYS A 139 29.06 3.82 7.43
N ARG A 140 28.30 3.35 8.41
CA ARG A 140 28.49 2.05 9.02
C ARG A 140 27.44 1.09 8.51
N GLU A 141 27.73 0.48 7.37
CA GLU A 141 26.86 -0.54 6.78
C GLU A 141 26.88 -1.86 7.58
N GLY A 142 25.72 -2.47 7.80
CA GLY A 142 25.53 -3.80 8.37
C GLY A 142 25.44 -3.88 9.90
N GLY A 143 24.62 -3.02 10.51
CA GLY A 143 23.91 -3.28 11.78
C GLY A 143 24.36 -2.50 13.03
N GLU A 144 23.47 -2.36 14.03
CA GLU A 144 23.59 -1.48 15.22
C GLU A 144 24.35 -0.19 14.89
N ASP A 145 23.80 0.60 13.98
CA ASP A 145 24.28 1.95 13.70
C ASP A 145 23.96 2.91 14.87
N ASP A 146 23.98 4.22 14.62
CA ASP A 146 23.76 5.21 15.66
C ASP A 146 22.30 5.72 15.73
N ASP A 147 21.41 5.27 14.85
CA ASP A 147 20.01 5.71 14.72
C ASP A 147 19.07 4.97 15.67
N ILE A 148 17.79 5.36 15.66
CA ILE A 148 16.67 4.55 16.17
C ILE A 148 15.51 4.79 15.22
N GLU A 149 15.22 3.85 14.34
CA GLU A 149 14.26 4.04 13.24
C GLU A 149 12.89 3.43 13.53
N CYS A 150 12.85 2.40 14.37
CA CYS A 150 11.63 1.63 14.63
C CYS A 150 10.54 2.38 15.42
N ILE A 151 10.80 3.64 15.77
CA ILE A 151 9.86 4.51 16.47
C ILE A 151 10.10 5.98 16.12
N ASP A 152 9.02 6.73 15.96
CA ASP A 152 9.03 8.12 15.51
C ASP A 152 8.31 9.05 16.49
N PHE A 153 8.70 10.33 16.49
CA PHE A 153 8.00 11.36 17.24
C PHE A 153 6.76 11.89 16.48
N VAL A 154 5.63 11.97 17.17
CA VAL A 154 4.45 12.68 16.64
C VAL A 154 4.52 14.16 17.02
N TYR A 155 4.83 15.00 16.04
CA TYR A 155 4.90 16.45 16.19
C TYR A 155 3.53 17.14 16.21
N PRO A 156 3.40 18.33 16.85
CA PRO A 156 4.45 19.14 17.46
C PRO A 156 4.74 18.80 18.94
N ILE A 157 5.99 19.00 19.36
CA ILE A 157 6.46 18.80 20.74
C ILE A 157 6.93 20.12 21.34
N THR A 158 6.54 20.42 22.58
CA THR A 158 6.99 21.65 23.27
C THR A 158 8.12 21.34 24.23
N LEU A 159 9.23 22.06 24.09
CA LEU A 159 10.41 21.99 24.95
C LEU A 159 10.57 23.28 25.77
N PHE A 160 11.12 23.14 26.96
CA PHE A 160 11.44 24.20 27.89
C PHE A 160 12.94 24.20 28.19
N THR A 161 13.57 25.36 28.24
CA THR A 161 14.98 25.49 28.67
C THR A 161 15.04 26.08 30.07
N PHE A 162 16.08 25.73 30.83
CA PHE A 162 16.25 26.18 32.22
C PHE A 162 17.65 26.78 32.45
N ASP A 163 17.80 27.58 33.50
CA ASP A 163 19.11 28.01 33.99
C ASP A 163 19.65 27.06 35.08
N ILE A 164 20.88 27.32 35.56
CA ILE A 164 21.53 26.53 36.61
C ILE A 164 20.80 26.54 37.97
N ASN A 165 19.78 27.37 38.14
CA ASN A 165 18.93 27.40 39.34
C ASN A 165 17.55 26.80 39.06
N GLU A 166 17.42 26.02 37.97
CA GLU A 166 16.17 25.36 37.53
C GLU A 166 15.04 26.36 37.24
N GLN A 167 15.38 27.62 36.90
CA GLN A 167 14.39 28.59 36.47
C GLN A 167 14.21 28.50 34.95
N GLN A 168 12.97 28.31 34.49
CA GLN A 168 12.65 28.29 33.07
C GLN A 168 13.10 29.60 32.40
N THR A 169 13.94 29.48 31.38
CA THR A 169 14.51 30.57 30.58
C THR A 169 13.83 30.75 29.24
N GLY A 170 13.19 29.71 28.71
CA GLY A 170 12.60 29.71 27.37
C GLY A 170 11.55 28.62 27.15
N THR A 171 10.90 28.70 26.00
CA THR A 171 9.99 27.68 25.46
C THR A 171 10.17 27.66 23.94
N VAL A 172 10.25 26.46 23.38
CA VAL A 172 10.45 26.20 21.95
C VAL A 172 9.42 25.14 21.54
N VAL A 173 8.77 25.35 20.40
CA VAL A 173 7.90 24.34 19.79
C VAL A 173 8.68 23.73 18.64
N ILE A 174 8.80 22.40 18.65
CA ILE A 174 9.46 21.58 17.66
C ILE A 174 8.40 21.02 16.73
N GLU A 175 8.55 21.22 15.42
CA GLU A 175 7.57 20.81 14.40
C GLU A 175 8.09 19.66 13.51
N SER A 176 9.36 19.26 13.64
CA SER A 176 10.00 18.20 12.86
C SER A 176 11.29 17.69 13.52
N ASP A 177 11.79 16.53 13.09
CA ASP A 177 13.08 15.97 13.54
C ASP A 177 14.25 16.92 13.26
N LYS A 178 14.21 17.61 12.12
CA LYS A 178 15.16 18.68 11.80
C LYS A 178 15.18 19.80 12.84
N ASP A 179 14.03 20.19 13.37
CA ASP A 179 13.97 21.18 14.44
C ASP A 179 14.48 20.61 15.77
N MET A 180 14.21 19.33 16.03
CA MET A 180 14.72 18.60 17.19
C MET A 180 16.25 18.56 17.20
N ARG A 181 16.87 18.09 16.10
CA ARG A 181 18.33 18.01 15.96
C ARG A 181 19.00 19.36 16.13
N ARG A 182 18.46 20.40 15.48
CA ARG A 182 18.97 21.78 15.61
C ARG A 182 18.84 22.34 17.02
N PHE A 183 17.78 21.99 17.74
CA PHE A 183 17.59 22.41 19.12
C PHE A 183 18.68 21.81 20.01
N PHE A 184 18.92 20.49 19.92
CA PHE A 184 19.93 19.80 20.72
C PHE A 184 21.37 20.20 20.35
N GLU A 185 21.68 20.42 19.07
CA GLU A 185 22.99 20.91 18.62
C GLU A 185 23.36 22.27 19.25
N GLY A 186 22.34 23.11 19.52
CA GLY A 186 22.51 24.43 20.11
C GLY A 186 22.80 24.43 21.62
N LEU A 187 22.72 23.28 22.30
CA LEU A 187 22.85 23.15 23.76
C LEU A 187 24.26 22.71 24.16
N GLY A 188 24.72 23.19 25.31
CA GLY A 188 25.88 22.62 25.99
C GLY A 188 25.50 21.38 26.79
N GLU A 189 26.42 20.44 26.96
CA GLU A 189 26.19 19.15 27.67
C GLU A 189 25.52 19.29 29.05
N ASN A 190 25.70 20.42 29.75
CA ASN A 190 25.16 20.65 31.10
C ASN A 190 23.88 21.51 31.10
N ASP A 191 23.35 21.87 29.93
CA ASP A 191 22.11 22.63 29.83
C ASP A 191 20.93 21.74 30.21
N LEU A 192 19.97 22.32 30.92
CA LEU A 192 18.78 21.64 31.39
C LEU A 192 17.61 21.96 30.47
N ILE A 193 16.93 20.90 30.03
CA ILE A 193 15.71 20.99 29.23
C ILE A 193 14.57 20.24 29.92
N GLY A 194 13.34 20.56 29.56
CA GLY A 194 12.15 19.84 29.99
C GLY A 194 11.20 19.68 28.83
N ILE A 195 10.45 18.59 28.82
CA ILE A 195 9.50 18.24 27.78
C ILE A 195 8.09 18.49 28.32
N ASP A 196 7.21 19.04 27.49
CA ASP A 196 5.79 19.17 27.80
C ASP A 196 5.08 17.83 27.56
N PHE A 197 5.01 17.01 28.60
CA PHE A 197 4.29 15.74 28.55
C PHE A 197 2.77 15.94 28.63
N PRO A 198 1.97 15.03 28.04
CA PRO A 198 2.36 13.80 27.34
C PRO A 198 2.93 14.02 25.93
N VAL A 199 3.80 13.10 25.49
CA VAL A 199 4.30 13.01 24.11
C VAL A 199 3.77 11.73 23.47
N THR A 200 3.40 11.80 22.18
CA THR A 200 2.98 10.63 21.40
C THR A 200 4.12 10.18 20.50
N LEU A 201 4.35 8.88 20.46
CA LEU A 201 5.32 8.21 19.60
C LEU A 201 4.57 7.25 18.69
N LYS A 202 5.07 7.03 17.47
CA LYS A 202 4.51 6.12 16.50
C LYS A 202 5.53 5.02 16.21
N LYS A 203 5.19 3.75 16.41
CA LYS A 203 6.08 2.61 16.12
C LYS A 203 6.11 2.29 14.62
N TYR A 204 7.08 1.48 14.20
CA TYR A 204 7.23 0.97 12.83
C TYR A 204 5.96 0.32 12.28
N ASP A 205 5.21 -0.40 13.13
CA ASP A 205 3.92 -1.05 12.79
C ASP A 205 2.73 -0.08 12.67
N GLY A 206 2.98 1.22 12.78
CA GLY A 206 1.97 2.27 12.74
C GLY A 206 1.20 2.50 14.03
N THR A 207 1.44 1.71 15.09
CA THR A 207 0.77 1.89 16.38
C THR A 207 1.29 3.13 17.12
N GLU A 208 0.38 3.87 17.77
CA GLU A 208 0.74 5.03 18.57
C GLU A 208 0.79 4.69 20.07
N ILE A 209 1.85 5.12 20.73
CA ILE A 209 2.01 5.04 22.19
C ILE A 209 2.15 6.45 22.77
N VAL A 210 1.61 6.65 23.98
CA VAL A 210 1.68 7.92 24.70
C VAL A 210 2.54 7.72 25.93
N VAL A 211 3.55 8.59 26.09
CA VAL A 211 4.46 8.60 27.24
C VAL A 211 4.25 9.87 28.08
N ASP A 212 4.25 9.72 29.39
CA ASP A 212 3.91 10.80 30.34
C ASP A 212 5.14 11.32 31.14
N SER A 213 6.33 10.76 30.94
CA SER A 213 7.55 11.12 31.67
C SER A 213 8.83 10.85 30.88
N ASN A 214 9.95 11.47 31.30
CA ASN A 214 11.27 11.22 30.71
C ASN A 214 11.68 9.74 30.83
N ALA A 215 11.27 9.08 31.92
CA ALA A 215 11.58 7.67 32.15
C ALA A 215 10.79 6.76 31.19
N GLU A 216 9.50 7.03 30.98
CA GLU A 216 8.68 6.29 30.01
C GLU A 216 9.16 6.51 28.58
N LEU A 217 9.53 7.75 28.24
CA LEU A 217 10.12 8.07 26.93
C LEU A 217 11.41 7.27 26.70
N ALA A 218 12.36 7.31 27.65
CA ALA A 218 13.62 6.58 27.51
C ALA A 218 13.40 5.06 27.37
N MET A 219 12.49 4.47 28.15
CA MET A 219 12.16 3.05 28.04
C MET A 219 11.50 2.71 26.69
N ALA A 220 10.65 3.59 26.17
CA ALA A 220 9.98 3.38 24.89
C ALA A 220 10.99 3.40 23.73
N LEU A 221 11.89 4.38 23.70
CA LEU A 221 12.93 4.49 22.67
C LEU A 221 13.95 3.34 22.75
N GLU A 222 14.41 2.99 23.96
CA GLU A 222 15.37 1.88 24.14
C GLU A 222 14.78 0.53 23.76
N ALA A 223 13.49 0.32 24.03
CA ALA A 223 12.81 -0.92 23.67
C ALA A 223 12.59 -1.06 22.16
N ALA A 224 12.48 0.06 21.44
CA ALA A 224 12.19 0.07 20.02
C ALA A 224 13.40 -0.24 19.13
N LYS A 225 14.63 0.00 19.60
CA LYS A 225 15.87 -0.14 18.81
C LYS A 225 15.97 -1.42 17.98
N ASP A 226 15.59 -2.55 18.57
CA ASP A 226 15.72 -3.86 17.92
C ASP A 226 14.34 -4.44 17.50
N GLU A 227 13.31 -3.60 17.32
CA GLU A 227 11.95 -4.06 17.01
C GLU A 227 11.67 -4.23 15.50
N CYS A 228 12.48 -3.63 14.62
CA CYS A 228 12.36 -3.67 13.17
C CYS A 228 13.73 -3.86 12.50
N ASP A 229 13.74 -4.12 11.19
CA ASP A 229 14.95 -3.92 10.38
C ASP A 229 15.12 -2.43 10.11
N GLU A 230 16.33 -1.95 10.37
CA GLU A 230 16.74 -0.55 10.17
C GLU A 230 17.35 -0.33 8.77
N ASP A 231 17.24 -1.30 7.84
CA ASP A 231 17.72 -1.22 6.44
C ASP A 231 19.16 -0.65 6.35
N ASP A 232 19.96 -1.16 7.27
CA ASP A 232 21.22 -0.58 7.74
C ASP A 232 22.43 -1.08 6.93
N ASP A 233 22.19 -1.90 5.91
CA ASP A 233 23.17 -2.37 4.94
C ASP A 233 22.95 -1.78 3.54
N ASP A 234 24.06 -1.56 2.84
CA ASP A 234 24.13 -1.16 1.42
C ASP A 234 23.70 -2.32 0.49
N ASP A 235 22.72 -3.13 0.89
CA ASP A 235 22.05 -4.06 -0.01
C ASP A 235 20.69 -3.50 -0.41
N TYR A 236 20.61 -3.03 -1.65
CA TYR A 236 19.43 -2.36 -2.20
C TYR A 236 18.38 -3.35 -2.72
N ASN A 237 18.56 -4.63 -2.44
CA ASN A 237 17.73 -5.72 -2.90
C ASN A 237 17.27 -6.47 -1.65
N ASP A 238 16.35 -5.85 -0.89
CA ASP A 238 15.62 -6.35 0.30
C ASP A 238 15.51 -7.89 0.32
N ASP A 239 16.60 -8.54 0.70
CA ASP A 239 16.76 -9.99 0.80
C ASP A 239 17.33 -10.40 2.16
N ASP A 240 17.37 -9.44 3.09
CA ASP A 240 17.90 -9.48 4.45
C ASP A 240 17.08 -10.33 5.44
N PHE A 241 16.19 -11.20 4.94
CA PHE A 241 15.53 -12.18 5.79
C PHE A 241 16.56 -13.05 6.53
N ASP A 242 16.57 -12.93 7.86
CA ASP A 242 17.23 -13.92 8.70
C ASP A 242 16.66 -15.33 8.44
N GLU A 243 17.51 -16.36 8.56
CA GLU A 243 17.17 -17.77 8.25
C GLU A 243 15.95 -18.29 9.05
N GLU A 244 15.66 -17.73 10.23
CA GLU A 244 14.52 -18.14 11.07
C GLU A 244 13.22 -17.42 10.69
N ARG A 245 13.28 -16.18 10.18
CA ARG A 245 12.15 -15.32 9.81
C ARG A 245 11.54 -15.69 8.46
N PHE A 246 12.35 -16.13 7.48
CA PHE A 246 11.83 -16.56 6.17
C PHE A 246 10.99 -17.84 6.26
N ASP A 247 11.48 -18.87 6.95
CA ASP A 247 10.74 -20.12 7.15
C ASP A 247 9.46 -19.87 7.95
N PHE A 248 9.51 -18.97 8.94
CA PHE A 248 8.33 -18.51 9.65
C PHE A 248 7.32 -17.85 8.71
N CYS A 249 7.76 -16.89 7.88
CA CYS A 249 6.93 -16.17 6.90
C CYS A 249 6.25 -17.11 5.90
N LEU A 250 6.99 -18.03 5.28
CA LEU A 250 6.42 -19.00 4.34
C LEU A 250 5.38 -19.92 4.99
N THR A 251 5.58 -20.28 6.26
CA THR A 251 4.72 -21.25 6.97
C THR A 251 3.61 -20.61 7.80
N GLN A 252 3.55 -19.27 7.90
CA GLN A 252 2.47 -18.59 8.62
C GLN A 252 1.11 -18.82 7.97
N CYS A 253 1.04 -18.68 6.65
CA CYS A 253 -0.22 -18.56 5.92
C CYS A 253 -0.20 -19.29 4.58
N PRO A 254 -1.36 -19.72 4.06
CA PRO A 254 -1.50 -20.11 2.67
C PRO A 254 -1.09 -18.99 1.71
N TRP A 255 -0.53 -19.38 0.56
CA TRP A 255 -0.13 -18.50 -0.53
C TRP A 255 -0.97 -18.76 -1.76
N GLN A 256 -1.54 -17.72 -2.33
CA GLN A 256 -2.32 -17.79 -3.56
C GLN A 256 -1.43 -17.46 -4.77
N VAL A 257 -1.40 -18.35 -5.75
CA VAL A 257 -0.67 -18.13 -7.01
C VAL A 257 -1.34 -17.04 -7.83
N ARG A 258 -0.57 -16.02 -8.22
CA ARG A 258 -1.01 -14.87 -9.03
C ARG A 258 -0.37 -14.83 -10.40
N GLU A 259 0.87 -15.27 -10.53
CA GLU A 259 1.57 -15.33 -11.81
C GLU A 259 2.45 -16.58 -11.88
N VAL A 260 2.50 -17.22 -13.06
CA VAL A 260 3.44 -18.31 -13.36
C VAL A 260 3.93 -18.16 -14.80
N VAL A 261 5.23 -17.99 -14.98
CA VAL A 261 5.94 -18.03 -16.26
C VAL A 261 6.97 -19.15 -16.20
N ARG A 262 6.95 -20.04 -17.19
CA ARG A 262 7.90 -21.14 -17.31
C ARG A 262 8.51 -21.18 -18.71
N ASP A 263 9.84 -21.13 -18.80
CA ASP A 263 10.61 -21.12 -20.05
C ASP A 263 10.05 -20.09 -21.06
N GLU A 264 9.85 -18.85 -20.60
CA GLU A 264 9.25 -17.73 -21.35
C GLU A 264 7.79 -17.94 -21.80
N VAL A 265 7.07 -18.92 -21.24
CA VAL A 265 5.65 -19.16 -21.51
C VAL A 265 4.80 -18.81 -20.29
N ALA A 266 3.87 -17.88 -20.45
CA ALA A 266 2.87 -17.57 -19.43
C ALA A 266 1.94 -18.77 -19.22
N LEU A 267 1.98 -19.34 -18.01
CA LEU A 267 1.11 -20.41 -17.53
C LEU A 267 0.13 -19.92 -16.46
N THR A 268 0.07 -18.61 -16.22
CA THR A 268 -0.77 -17.98 -15.19
C THR A 268 -2.21 -18.47 -15.24
N ASP A 269 -2.89 -18.46 -16.38
CA ASP A 269 -4.29 -18.94 -16.50
C ASP A 269 -4.50 -20.37 -15.99
N GLN A 270 -3.49 -21.23 -16.11
CA GLN A 270 -3.56 -22.62 -15.66
C GLN A 270 -3.52 -22.74 -14.14
N TYR A 271 -2.74 -21.87 -13.47
CA TYR A 271 -2.38 -22.00 -12.05
C TYR A 271 -2.90 -20.87 -11.17
N LEU A 272 -3.45 -19.82 -11.76
CA LEU A 272 -4.06 -18.68 -11.08
C LEU A 272 -5.04 -19.18 -10.01
N GLU A 273 -4.91 -18.61 -8.82
CA GLU A 273 -5.70 -18.91 -7.61
C GLU A 273 -5.43 -20.26 -6.93
N TYR A 274 -4.42 -21.03 -7.37
CA TYR A 274 -4.02 -22.22 -6.62
C TYR A 274 -3.49 -21.80 -5.25
N LEU A 275 -3.92 -22.50 -4.20
CA LEU A 275 -3.53 -22.20 -2.83
C LEU A 275 -2.44 -23.16 -2.38
N MET A 276 -1.28 -22.64 -2.02
CA MET A 276 -0.14 -23.39 -1.50
C MET A 276 -0.03 -23.19 0.01
N ASN A 277 0.06 -24.27 0.76
CA ASN A 277 0.27 -24.22 2.20
C ASN A 277 1.58 -24.93 2.55
N PHE A 278 2.53 -24.18 3.09
CA PHE A 278 3.85 -24.66 3.50
C PHE A 278 3.83 -25.03 4.98
N THR A 279 4.42 -26.17 5.33
CA THR A 279 4.55 -26.61 6.71
C THR A 279 6.02 -26.74 7.11
N GLU A 280 6.33 -26.47 8.39
CA GLU A 280 7.67 -26.53 8.98
C GLU A 280 8.42 -27.87 8.76
N ASP A 281 7.70 -28.96 8.44
CA ASP A 281 8.31 -30.26 8.14
C ASP A 281 8.78 -30.42 6.68
N GLY A 282 8.86 -29.32 5.92
CA GLY A 282 9.33 -29.28 4.52
C GLY A 282 8.32 -29.86 3.53
N LYS A 283 7.02 -29.83 3.86
CA LYS A 283 5.94 -30.24 2.96
C LYS A 283 5.14 -29.05 2.50
N VAL A 284 4.67 -29.12 1.27
CA VAL A 284 3.77 -28.12 0.68
C VAL A 284 2.52 -28.83 0.16
N THR A 285 1.36 -28.33 0.55
CA THR A 285 0.07 -28.82 0.06
C THR A 285 -0.52 -27.79 -0.87
N VAL A 286 -0.95 -28.19 -2.07
CA VAL A 286 -1.55 -27.31 -3.05
C VAL A 286 -3.01 -27.69 -3.28
N ILE A 287 -3.92 -26.73 -3.20
CA ILE A 287 -5.34 -26.89 -3.51
C ILE A 287 -5.61 -26.19 -4.85
N ASP A 288 -6.10 -26.94 -5.84
CA ASP A 288 -6.49 -26.38 -7.12
C ASP A 288 -7.89 -25.72 -7.07
N ARG A 289 -8.27 -25.01 -8.13
CA ARG A 289 -9.60 -24.36 -8.26
C ARG A 289 -10.79 -25.32 -8.13
N ALA A 290 -10.59 -26.63 -8.33
CA ALA A 290 -11.63 -27.65 -8.17
C ALA A 290 -11.62 -28.30 -6.78
N GLY A 291 -10.76 -27.84 -5.87
CA GLY A 291 -10.60 -28.35 -4.50
C GLY A 291 -9.80 -29.64 -4.41
N ASN A 292 -9.09 -30.06 -5.47
CA ASN A 292 -8.22 -31.22 -5.40
C ASN A 292 -6.95 -30.87 -4.64
N VAL A 293 -6.53 -31.80 -3.78
CA VAL A 293 -5.33 -31.65 -2.95
C VAL A 293 -4.16 -32.37 -3.59
N LEU A 294 -3.12 -31.61 -3.91
CA LEU A 294 -1.83 -32.04 -4.44
C LEU A 294 -0.77 -31.85 -3.36
N ASN A 295 0.24 -32.71 -3.31
CA ASN A 295 1.27 -32.67 -2.28
C ASN A 295 2.65 -32.58 -2.93
N GLY A 296 3.55 -31.83 -2.31
CA GLY A 296 4.94 -31.70 -2.67
C GLY A 296 5.84 -31.51 -1.45
N GLY A 297 7.12 -31.33 -1.71
CA GLY A 297 8.13 -30.92 -0.75
C GLY A 297 8.65 -29.53 -1.06
N TRP A 298 9.16 -28.86 -0.04
CA TRP A 298 9.92 -27.63 -0.21
C TRP A 298 11.14 -27.63 0.72
N SER A 299 12.15 -26.86 0.35
CA SER A 299 13.31 -26.58 1.20
C SER A 299 13.96 -25.27 0.79
N VAL A 300 14.50 -24.52 1.75
CA VAL A 300 15.20 -23.26 1.49
C VAL A 300 16.69 -23.43 1.74
N ARG A 301 17.50 -22.69 0.97
CA ARG A 301 18.92 -22.46 1.27
C ARG A 301 19.26 -20.99 1.05
N PHE A 302 20.05 -20.41 1.93
CA PHE A 302 20.49 -19.02 1.83
C PHE A 302 21.78 -18.90 1.02
N THR A 303 21.90 -17.82 0.26
CA THR A 303 23.11 -17.45 -0.48
C THR A 303 23.39 -15.96 -0.35
N ASP A 304 24.56 -15.52 -0.81
CA ASP A 304 24.95 -14.10 -0.91
C ASP A 304 24.08 -13.28 -1.90
N ARG A 305 22.89 -13.76 -2.29
CA ARG A 305 21.97 -13.16 -3.28
C ARG A 305 20.51 -13.42 -2.87
N GLY A 306 20.26 -13.63 -1.58
CA GLY A 306 18.94 -14.00 -1.07
C GLY A 306 18.62 -15.50 -0.96
N PRO A 307 17.39 -15.83 -0.50
CA PRO A 307 16.92 -17.19 -0.26
C PRO A 307 16.59 -17.93 -1.57
N LEU A 308 17.00 -19.20 -1.65
CA LEU A 308 16.67 -20.11 -2.74
C LEU A 308 15.66 -21.16 -2.26
N LEU A 309 14.41 -21.00 -2.68
CA LEU A 309 13.28 -21.89 -2.43
C LEU A 309 13.25 -23.01 -3.46
N THR A 310 13.53 -24.24 -3.04
CA THR A 310 13.33 -25.44 -3.86
C THR A 310 11.91 -25.96 -3.68
N LEU A 311 11.19 -26.17 -4.78
CA LEU A 311 9.87 -26.82 -4.80
C LEU A 311 9.94 -28.16 -5.54
N GLU A 312 9.32 -29.20 -4.99
CA GLU A 312 9.30 -30.54 -5.57
C GLU A 312 7.91 -31.19 -5.53
N PHE A 313 7.30 -31.37 -6.69
CA PHE A 313 6.00 -32.00 -6.86
C PHE A 313 6.04 -33.18 -7.84
N ASP A 314 5.23 -34.22 -7.58
CA ASP A 314 5.05 -35.34 -8.51
C ASP A 314 4.18 -34.96 -9.73
N ILE A 315 3.28 -33.99 -9.55
CA ILE A 315 2.23 -33.63 -10.53
C ILE A 315 2.43 -32.21 -11.07
N LEU A 316 2.70 -31.25 -10.20
CA LEU A 316 2.89 -29.83 -10.53
C LEU A 316 4.34 -29.57 -11.01
N VAL A 317 4.75 -30.28 -12.07
CA VAL A 317 6.14 -30.27 -12.53
C VAL A 317 6.65 -28.90 -12.98
N ASP A 318 5.75 -27.98 -13.34
CA ASP A 318 6.12 -26.62 -13.73
C ASP A 318 6.68 -25.81 -12.56
N PHE A 319 6.30 -26.16 -11.32
CA PHE A 319 6.85 -25.54 -10.10
C PHE A 319 8.19 -26.16 -9.69
N ASN A 320 8.61 -27.28 -10.29
CA ASN A 320 9.81 -28.02 -9.86
C ASN A 320 11.10 -27.34 -10.30
N LEU A 321 11.55 -26.38 -9.49
CA LEU A 321 12.78 -25.63 -9.64
C LEU A 321 13.35 -25.23 -8.28
N GLU A 322 14.57 -24.73 -8.33
CA GLU A 322 15.14 -23.90 -7.28
C GLU A 322 14.91 -22.44 -7.70
N TRP A 323 14.12 -21.73 -6.92
CA TRP A 323 13.64 -20.38 -7.18
C TRP A 323 14.40 -19.40 -6.29
N LEU A 324 14.98 -18.37 -6.88
CA LEU A 324 15.48 -17.23 -6.14
C LEU A 324 14.29 -16.38 -5.70
N VAL A 325 14.20 -16.11 -4.41
CA VAL A 325 13.26 -15.14 -3.86
C VAL A 325 13.94 -13.78 -4.03
N TYR A 326 13.35 -12.91 -4.85
CA TYR A 326 13.93 -11.60 -5.15
C TYR A 326 13.09 -10.45 -4.62
N GLU A 327 11.88 -10.70 -4.13
CA GLU A 327 11.07 -9.70 -3.45
C GLU A 327 10.09 -10.37 -2.49
N VAL A 328 9.96 -9.81 -1.29
CA VAL A 328 8.92 -10.16 -0.32
C VAL A 328 8.23 -8.90 0.20
N GLY A 329 7.28 -8.37 -0.57
CA GLY A 329 6.44 -7.25 -0.11
C GLY A 329 5.43 -7.66 0.98
N GLU A 330 4.69 -6.68 1.51
CA GLU A 330 3.83 -6.79 2.71
C GLU A 330 2.87 -7.99 2.74
N HIS A 331 2.46 -8.57 1.60
CA HIS A 331 1.76 -9.85 1.54
C HIS A 331 2.09 -10.60 0.25
N THR A 332 3.24 -10.34 -0.36
CA THR A 332 3.57 -10.82 -1.72
C THR A 332 4.95 -11.42 -1.71
N ILE A 333 5.12 -12.51 -2.46
CA ILE A 333 6.44 -13.10 -2.70
C ILE A 333 6.62 -13.26 -4.21
N LYS A 334 7.77 -12.79 -4.69
CA LYS A 334 8.17 -12.95 -6.09
C LYS A 334 9.39 -13.85 -6.18
N LEU A 335 9.30 -14.79 -7.11
CA LEU A 335 10.26 -15.87 -7.32
C LEU A 335 10.76 -15.81 -8.76
N HIS A 336 12.08 -15.94 -8.96
CA HIS A 336 12.72 -15.94 -10.27
C HIS A 336 13.67 -17.15 -10.42
N ALA A 337 13.86 -17.63 -11.65
CA ALA A 337 14.88 -18.62 -12.00
C ALA A 337 15.33 -18.48 -13.46
N GLU A 338 16.57 -18.92 -13.76
CA GLU A 338 17.21 -18.82 -15.09
C GLU A 338 16.26 -19.17 -16.24
N GLY A 339 16.28 -18.38 -17.32
CA GLY A 339 15.43 -18.59 -18.50
C GLY A 339 14.05 -17.92 -18.41
N GLY A 340 13.97 -16.81 -17.67
CA GLY A 340 12.75 -16.01 -17.53
C GLY A 340 11.64 -16.73 -16.78
N ASN A 341 11.99 -17.65 -15.87
CA ASN A 341 11.01 -18.35 -15.05
C ASN A 341 10.59 -17.47 -13.89
N LYS A 342 9.29 -17.23 -13.73
CA LYS A 342 8.77 -16.32 -12.71
C LYS A 342 7.56 -16.93 -12.02
N ILE A 343 7.46 -16.75 -10.71
CA ILE A 343 6.23 -17.02 -9.95
C ILE A 343 5.97 -15.82 -9.04
N ILE A 344 4.73 -15.34 -9.01
CA ILE A 344 4.26 -14.39 -8.00
C ILE A 344 3.16 -15.05 -7.19
N MET A 345 3.26 -14.98 -5.86
CA MET A 345 2.22 -15.43 -4.94
C MET A 345 1.89 -14.35 -3.92
N LYS A 346 0.66 -14.39 -3.39
CA LYS A 346 0.18 -13.48 -2.35
C LYS A 346 -0.25 -14.27 -1.11
N GLN A 347 0.15 -13.85 0.09
CA GLN A 347 -0.30 -14.44 1.35
C GLN A 347 -1.81 -14.28 1.53
N LEU A 348 -2.40 -15.25 2.22
CA LEU A 348 -3.80 -15.30 2.59
C LEU A 348 -3.89 -15.79 4.04
N CYS A 349 -3.74 -14.88 5.02
CA CYS A 349 -3.65 -15.19 6.45
C CYS A 349 -5.02 -15.29 7.15
N ASP A 350 -5.10 -15.92 8.33
CA ASP A 350 -6.36 -16.03 9.11
C ASP A 350 -6.81 -14.69 9.74
N ASP A 351 -5.93 -13.69 9.83
CA ASP A 351 -6.35 -12.30 10.14
C ASP A 351 -6.97 -11.59 8.90
N ASP A 352 -6.79 -12.19 7.72
CA ASP A 352 -7.63 -12.04 6.52
C ASP A 352 -8.73 -13.12 6.45
N GLU A 353 -9.15 -13.71 7.60
CA GLU A 353 -10.54 -14.15 7.67
C GLU A 353 -11.35 -12.87 7.47
N THR A 354 -11.80 -12.65 6.23
CA THR A 354 -12.96 -11.82 6.00
C THR A 354 -14.00 -12.42 6.91
N ASP A 355 -14.27 -11.81 8.06
CA ASP A 355 -15.39 -12.20 8.89
C ASP A 355 -16.56 -11.27 8.49
N PRO A 356 -17.81 -11.63 8.81
CA PRO A 356 -18.94 -10.78 8.53
C PRO A 356 -18.83 -9.35 9.07
N ASN A 357 -17.97 -9.09 10.07
CA ASN A 357 -17.68 -7.75 10.57
C ASN A 357 -16.66 -7.01 9.72
N SER A 358 -15.54 -7.60 9.33
CA SER A 358 -14.55 -6.96 8.44
C SER A 358 -15.17 -6.51 7.12
N LEU A 359 -15.92 -7.38 6.43
CA LEU A 359 -16.64 -6.98 5.20
C LEU A 359 -17.66 -5.86 5.47
N ARG A 360 -18.25 -5.83 6.67
CA ARG A 360 -19.22 -4.79 7.06
C ARG A 360 -18.57 -3.42 7.20
N GLU A 361 -17.34 -3.37 7.68
CA GLU A 361 -16.60 -2.11 7.79
C GLU A 361 -16.09 -1.67 6.41
N ILE A 362 -15.50 -2.59 5.63
CA ILE A 362 -15.07 -2.32 4.24
C ILE A 362 -16.20 -1.73 3.39
N LEU A 363 -17.41 -2.31 3.45
CA LEU A 363 -18.54 -1.81 2.68
C LEU A 363 -18.98 -0.39 3.07
N LYS A 364 -18.71 0.05 4.30
CA LYS A 364 -19.11 1.38 4.81
C LYS A 364 -18.06 2.46 4.58
N GLU A 365 -16.81 2.09 4.33
CA GLU A 365 -15.69 3.03 4.19
C GLU A 365 -15.89 3.97 3.00
N CYS A 366 -16.29 3.40 1.86
CA CYS A 366 -16.41 4.13 0.59
C CYS A 366 -17.69 3.76 -0.17
N GLU A 367 -17.94 4.46 -1.27
CA GLU A 367 -18.98 4.13 -2.22
C GLU A 367 -18.56 2.97 -3.15
N TRP A 368 -19.54 2.24 -3.67
CA TRP A 368 -19.33 1.07 -4.53
C TRP A 368 -20.07 1.24 -5.84
N VAL A 369 -19.33 1.39 -6.93
CA VAL A 369 -19.88 1.56 -8.28
C VAL A 369 -20.08 0.19 -8.92
N ILE A 370 -21.25 -0.04 -9.49
CA ILE A 370 -21.58 -1.26 -10.21
C ILE A 370 -20.76 -1.31 -11.50
N LYS A 371 -19.84 -2.28 -11.58
CA LYS A 371 -19.16 -2.65 -12.82
C LYS A 371 -19.98 -3.66 -13.62
N LYS A 372 -20.66 -4.59 -12.93
CA LYS A 372 -21.46 -5.63 -13.58
C LYS A 372 -22.55 -6.16 -12.68
N VAL A 373 -23.74 -6.42 -13.23
CA VAL A 373 -24.79 -7.20 -12.57
C VAL A 373 -25.37 -8.19 -13.57
N LYS A 374 -25.46 -9.44 -13.15
CA LYS A 374 -26.04 -10.52 -13.94
C LYS A 374 -27.00 -11.32 -13.09
N ASN A 375 -28.18 -11.58 -13.64
CA ASN A 375 -29.21 -12.39 -13.01
C ASN A 375 -29.63 -13.51 -13.95
N GLN A 376 -29.56 -14.76 -13.50
CA GLN A 376 -30.03 -15.91 -14.28
C GLN A 376 -29.40 -16.00 -15.68
N GLY A 377 -28.16 -15.54 -15.83
CA GLY A 377 -27.46 -15.52 -17.10
C GLY A 377 -27.61 -14.23 -17.92
N GLU A 378 -28.52 -13.32 -17.53
CA GLU A 378 -28.79 -12.06 -18.24
C GLU A 378 -28.08 -10.89 -17.55
N GLU A 379 -27.28 -10.15 -18.31
CA GLU A 379 -26.61 -8.94 -17.83
C GLU A 379 -27.60 -7.77 -17.80
N ILE A 380 -27.45 -6.90 -16.80
CA ILE A 380 -28.39 -5.81 -16.52
C ILE A 380 -27.66 -4.48 -16.70
N ASP A 381 -27.24 -4.19 -17.93
CA ASP A 381 -26.38 -3.06 -18.30
C ASP A 381 -26.97 -1.70 -17.91
N ARG A 382 -28.30 -1.60 -17.80
CA ARG A 382 -28.98 -0.39 -17.30
C ARG A 382 -28.58 0.02 -15.87
N LEU A 383 -27.95 -0.87 -15.10
CA LEU A 383 -27.44 -0.58 -13.76
C LEU A 383 -25.95 -0.22 -13.74
N LEU A 384 -25.27 -0.28 -14.88
CA LEU A 384 -23.86 0.04 -15.00
C LEU A 384 -23.54 1.43 -14.47
N GLY A 385 -22.51 1.56 -13.63
CA GLY A 385 -22.11 2.82 -13.02
C GLY A 385 -23.02 3.30 -11.88
N TYR A 386 -24.13 2.62 -11.56
CA TYR A 386 -24.93 2.99 -10.39
C TYR A 386 -24.10 2.76 -9.11
N GLU A 387 -24.41 3.53 -8.07
CA GLU A 387 -23.59 3.57 -6.86
C GLU A 387 -24.37 3.05 -5.66
N PHE A 388 -23.80 2.05 -4.99
CA PHE A 388 -24.19 1.65 -3.66
C PHE A 388 -23.45 2.47 -2.61
N LYS A 389 -24.19 2.91 -1.60
CA LYS A 389 -23.62 3.46 -0.36
C LYS A 389 -24.21 2.73 0.83
N PHE A 390 -23.37 1.94 1.49
CA PHE A 390 -23.76 1.16 2.66
C PHE A 390 -23.61 2.00 3.93
N MET A 391 -24.67 2.08 4.71
CA MET A 391 -24.72 2.89 5.92
C MET A 391 -24.91 2.01 7.16
N ALA A 392 -24.73 2.61 8.33
CA ALA A 392 -25.04 1.98 9.60
C ALA A 392 -26.51 1.52 9.70
N GLU A 393 -26.78 0.61 10.64
CA GLU A 393 -28.12 0.05 10.89
C GLU A 393 -28.72 -0.75 9.71
N GLY A 394 -27.90 -1.18 8.74
CA GLY A 394 -28.34 -2.06 7.65
C GLY A 394 -29.10 -1.33 6.54
N VAL A 395 -28.91 -0.01 6.39
CA VAL A 395 -29.49 0.79 5.29
C VAL A 395 -28.48 0.91 4.15
N VAL A 396 -28.92 0.71 2.91
CA VAL A 396 -28.11 0.91 1.70
C VAL A 396 -28.87 1.78 0.71
N THR A 397 -28.20 2.71 0.05
CA THR A 397 -28.78 3.46 -1.07
C THR A 397 -28.21 3.02 -2.40
N LEU A 398 -29.02 3.05 -3.44
CA LEU A 398 -28.62 2.86 -4.84
C LEU A 398 -28.93 4.14 -5.61
N SER A 399 -27.91 4.80 -6.15
CA SER A 399 -28.01 6.10 -6.82
C SER A 399 -27.57 6.04 -8.27
N ASN A 400 -28.30 6.72 -9.15
CA ASN A 400 -27.91 6.94 -10.53
C ASN A 400 -27.57 8.41 -10.84
N GLY A 401 -27.23 9.20 -9.82
CA GLY A 401 -26.92 10.63 -9.95
C GLY A 401 -28.13 11.55 -9.98
N GLU A 402 -29.29 11.08 -10.46
CA GLU A 402 -30.55 11.84 -10.45
C GLU A 402 -31.52 11.36 -9.35
N ASN A 403 -31.70 10.04 -9.26
CA ASN A 403 -32.60 9.37 -8.34
C ASN A 403 -31.81 8.48 -7.38
N THR A 404 -32.30 8.39 -6.15
CA THR A 404 -31.72 7.53 -5.12
C THR A 404 -32.83 6.68 -4.52
N SER A 405 -32.65 5.37 -4.61
CA SER A 405 -33.50 4.38 -3.95
C SER A 405 -32.86 3.95 -2.63
N GLU A 406 -33.69 3.63 -1.64
CA GLU A 406 -33.26 3.11 -0.35
C GLU A 406 -33.66 1.63 -0.23
N GLY A 407 -32.77 0.84 0.36
CA GLY A 407 -32.93 -0.59 0.59
C GLY A 407 -32.30 -1.01 1.91
N SER A 408 -32.34 -2.31 2.17
CA SER A 408 -31.70 -2.93 3.34
C SER A 408 -30.56 -3.85 2.92
N TRP A 409 -29.53 -3.93 3.74
CA TRP A 409 -28.43 -4.88 3.57
C TRP A 409 -28.06 -5.58 4.88
N GLU A 410 -27.64 -6.84 4.76
CA GLU A 410 -27.12 -7.63 5.87
C GLU A 410 -25.94 -8.49 5.38
N ILE A 411 -24.94 -8.72 6.23
CA ILE A 411 -23.87 -9.70 5.97
C ILE A 411 -24.01 -10.85 6.95
N GLY A 412 -23.94 -12.07 6.44
CA GLY A 412 -23.88 -13.29 7.23
C GLY A 412 -23.25 -14.43 6.45
N TYR A 413 -23.29 -15.62 7.03
CA TYR A 413 -22.91 -16.86 6.35
C TYR A 413 -24.15 -17.48 5.70
N ASN A 414 -24.04 -17.89 4.44
CA ASN A 414 -25.08 -18.63 3.75
C ASN A 414 -25.10 -20.12 4.18
N SER A 415 -25.93 -20.93 3.53
CA SER A 415 -26.05 -22.37 3.85
C SER A 415 -24.80 -23.21 3.54
N GLU A 416 -23.85 -22.67 2.81
CA GLU A 416 -22.57 -23.30 2.45
C GLU A 416 -21.41 -22.77 3.30
N GLU A 417 -21.71 -22.00 4.36
CA GLU A 417 -20.74 -21.35 5.25
C GLU A 417 -19.85 -20.32 4.52
N VAL A 418 -20.33 -19.79 3.37
CA VAL A 418 -19.69 -18.70 2.63
C VAL A 418 -20.30 -17.36 3.04
N ILE A 419 -19.45 -16.34 3.25
CA ILE A 419 -19.91 -14.99 3.55
C ILE A 419 -20.73 -14.46 2.39
N SER A 420 -21.90 -13.92 2.71
CA SER A 420 -22.84 -13.41 1.72
C SER A 420 -23.41 -12.07 2.14
N LEU A 421 -23.52 -11.19 1.17
CA LEU A 421 -24.16 -9.90 1.26
C LEU A 421 -25.61 -10.03 0.79
N LEU A 422 -26.56 -9.96 1.71
CA LEU A 422 -27.97 -9.90 1.38
C LEU A 422 -28.35 -8.45 1.09
N ILE A 423 -28.81 -8.16 -0.14
CA ILE A 423 -29.32 -6.85 -0.53
C ILE A 423 -30.82 -6.94 -0.83
N THR A 424 -31.60 -5.95 -0.41
CA THR A 424 -33.03 -5.87 -0.74
C THR A 424 -33.48 -4.43 -0.99
N PHE A 425 -33.92 -4.17 -2.22
CA PHE A 425 -34.57 -2.95 -2.68
C PHE A 425 -35.99 -3.23 -3.15
N GLY A 426 -36.92 -2.34 -2.82
CA GLY A 426 -38.30 -2.41 -3.31
C GLY A 426 -38.45 -1.92 -4.75
N ASP A 427 -37.74 -0.83 -5.07
CA ASP A 427 -37.85 -0.15 -6.37
C ASP A 427 -36.89 -0.73 -7.43
N GLU A 428 -35.83 -1.42 -7.00
CA GLU A 428 -34.85 -2.06 -7.88
C GLU A 428 -34.63 -3.54 -7.51
N PRO A 429 -35.59 -4.43 -7.85
CA PRO A 429 -35.50 -5.83 -7.46
C PRO A 429 -34.40 -6.60 -8.20
N ALA A 430 -33.77 -6.03 -9.24
CA ALA A 430 -32.74 -6.72 -10.00
C ALA A 430 -31.41 -6.86 -9.24
N VAL A 431 -31.19 -6.13 -8.15
CA VAL A 431 -30.01 -6.33 -7.29
C VAL A 431 -30.32 -7.18 -6.06
N ASN A 432 -31.58 -7.64 -5.91
CA ASN A 432 -32.02 -8.39 -4.73
C ASN A 432 -31.53 -9.83 -4.79
N PHE A 433 -30.53 -10.14 -3.97
CA PHE A 433 -29.99 -11.48 -3.85
C PHE A 433 -29.22 -11.62 -2.54
N GLU A 434 -28.95 -12.87 -2.17
CA GLU A 434 -27.94 -13.22 -1.18
C GLU A 434 -26.64 -13.47 -1.97
N TRP A 435 -25.81 -12.44 -2.10
CA TRP A 435 -24.61 -12.41 -2.93
C TRP A 435 -23.44 -13.07 -2.19
N PRO A 436 -23.02 -14.31 -2.50
CA PRO A 436 -21.87 -14.92 -1.85
C PRO A 436 -20.58 -14.29 -2.36
N LEU A 437 -19.72 -13.89 -1.43
CA LEU A 437 -18.43 -13.27 -1.72
C LEU A 437 -17.52 -14.30 -2.39
N ARG A 438 -16.90 -13.90 -3.50
CA ARG A 438 -15.94 -14.72 -4.26
C ARG A 438 -14.58 -14.07 -4.38
N ASP A 439 -14.54 -12.75 -4.54
CA ASP A 439 -13.31 -11.97 -4.58
C ASP A 439 -13.46 -10.73 -3.69
N LEU A 440 -12.47 -10.53 -2.82
CA LEU A 440 -12.30 -9.36 -1.97
C LEU A 440 -10.92 -8.79 -2.24
N ALA A 441 -10.86 -7.81 -3.14
CA ALA A 441 -9.73 -6.92 -3.28
C ALA A 441 -10.05 -5.60 -2.56
N ASN A 442 -9.01 -4.85 -2.23
CA ASN A 442 -9.14 -3.54 -1.60
C ASN A 442 -10.10 -2.65 -2.42
N ASP A 443 -9.91 -2.62 -3.73
CA ASP A 443 -10.61 -1.77 -4.69
C ASP A 443 -11.74 -2.48 -5.46
N ARG A 444 -11.95 -3.77 -5.29
CA ARG A 444 -12.95 -4.55 -6.05
C ARG A 444 -13.60 -5.64 -5.22
N LEU A 445 -14.91 -5.75 -5.34
CA LEU A 445 -15.68 -6.89 -4.82
C LEU A 445 -16.31 -7.67 -5.95
N LYS A 446 -16.19 -8.99 -5.92
CA LYS A 446 -16.92 -9.89 -6.81
C LYS A 446 -17.76 -10.87 -6.01
N PHE A 447 -19.02 -10.98 -6.39
CA PHE A 447 -19.97 -11.98 -5.89
C PHE A 447 -20.50 -12.79 -7.07
N GLU A 448 -20.54 -14.11 -6.95
CA GLU A 448 -20.90 -14.96 -8.09
C GLU A 448 -21.45 -16.33 -7.66
N VAL A 449 -22.46 -16.78 -8.40
CA VAL A 449 -23.01 -18.14 -8.35
C VAL A 449 -23.17 -18.65 -9.78
N ASP A 450 -22.10 -19.25 -10.29
CA ASP A 450 -21.97 -19.73 -11.66
C ASP A 450 -23.11 -20.68 -12.06
N GLU A 451 -23.54 -21.56 -11.16
CA GLU A 451 -24.53 -22.60 -11.46
C GLU A 451 -25.88 -22.03 -11.90
N ILE A 452 -26.20 -20.84 -11.42
CA ILE A 452 -27.45 -20.13 -11.71
C ILE A 452 -27.21 -18.80 -12.43
N GLY A 453 -25.97 -18.51 -12.83
CA GLY A 453 -25.60 -17.33 -13.61
C GLY A 453 -25.90 -16.00 -12.91
N TYR A 454 -25.62 -15.93 -11.61
CA TYR A 454 -25.68 -14.69 -10.84
C TYR A 454 -24.27 -14.12 -10.67
N GLU A 455 -24.10 -12.83 -10.93
CA GLU A 455 -22.82 -12.15 -10.79
C GLU A 455 -23.07 -10.69 -10.37
N LEU A 456 -22.28 -10.19 -9.44
CA LEU A 456 -22.23 -8.78 -9.06
C LEU A 456 -20.76 -8.40 -8.89
N ALA A 457 -20.29 -7.46 -9.71
CA ALA A 457 -18.97 -6.88 -9.59
C ALA A 457 -19.08 -5.41 -9.22
N LEU A 458 -18.39 -5.02 -8.14
CA LEU A 458 -18.37 -3.67 -7.62
C LEU A 458 -16.95 -3.11 -7.61
N GLN A 459 -16.81 -1.87 -8.04
CA GLN A 459 -15.58 -1.09 -7.96
C GLN A 459 -15.68 -0.13 -6.77
N ARG A 460 -14.69 -0.14 -5.89
CA ARG A 460 -14.61 0.81 -4.78
C ARG A 460 -14.26 2.20 -5.32
N VAL A 461 -14.98 3.21 -4.85
CA VAL A 461 -14.73 4.62 -5.15
C VAL A 461 -14.83 5.40 -3.85
N CYS A 462 -13.71 5.97 -3.41
CA CYS A 462 -13.63 6.79 -2.21
C CYS A 462 -13.54 8.28 -2.60
N ASP A 463 -14.24 9.15 -1.86
CA ASP A 463 -14.25 10.60 -2.06
C ASP A 463 -14.51 11.04 -3.52
N ASP A 464 -15.30 10.24 -4.26
CA ASP A 464 -15.58 10.44 -5.69
C ASP A 464 -14.29 10.65 -6.54
N ASN A 465 -13.21 9.97 -6.16
CA ASN A 465 -11.87 10.08 -6.75
C ASN A 465 -11.34 11.53 -6.79
N ALA A 466 -11.71 12.40 -5.84
CA ALA A 466 -11.30 13.80 -5.82
C ALA A 466 -9.76 14.01 -5.72
N ASN A 467 -9.03 13.00 -5.28
CA ASN A 467 -7.57 13.01 -5.15
C ASN A 467 -6.85 12.49 -6.41
N ASP A 468 -7.58 11.98 -7.41
CA ASP A 468 -6.99 11.53 -8.69
C ASP A 468 -7.00 12.70 -9.68
N GLY A 469 -5.80 13.24 -9.96
CA GLY A 469 -5.62 14.42 -10.81
C GLY A 469 -6.18 14.24 -12.22
N ASP A 470 -5.99 13.05 -12.82
CA ASP A 470 -6.47 12.74 -14.16
C ASP A 470 -8.00 12.68 -14.20
N VAL A 471 -8.61 12.02 -13.20
CA VAL A 471 -10.08 11.94 -13.09
C VAL A 471 -10.68 13.34 -12.97
N VAL A 472 -10.08 14.21 -12.16
CA VAL A 472 -10.52 15.60 -11.99
C VAL A 472 -10.36 16.41 -13.28
N GLU A 473 -9.26 16.22 -14.01
CA GLU A 473 -9.02 16.89 -15.30
C GLU A 473 -10.05 16.47 -16.35
N ILE A 474 -10.25 15.17 -16.55
CA ILE A 474 -11.19 14.63 -17.53
C ILE A 474 -12.62 15.10 -17.24
N ARG A 475 -13.05 15.04 -15.96
CA ARG A 475 -14.37 15.53 -15.54
C ARG A 475 -14.53 17.02 -15.82
N SER A 476 -13.49 17.81 -15.54
CA SER A 476 -13.51 19.25 -15.78
C SER A 476 -13.69 19.55 -17.27
N VAL A 477 -12.92 18.90 -18.14
CA VAL A 477 -13.03 19.08 -19.61
C VAL A 477 -14.41 18.65 -20.11
N LEU A 478 -14.91 17.49 -19.71
CA LEU A 478 -16.22 16.99 -20.15
C LEU A 478 -17.37 17.91 -19.74
N MET A 479 -17.32 18.52 -18.55
CA MET A 479 -18.34 19.47 -18.10
C MET A 479 -18.27 20.85 -18.79
N GLU A 480 -17.21 21.14 -19.54
CA GLU A 480 -17.07 22.39 -20.27
C GLU A 480 -17.83 22.34 -21.61
N GLY A 481 -19.15 22.49 -21.57
CA GLY A 481 -19.97 22.73 -22.76
C GLY A 481 -20.65 21.49 -23.32
N ASP A 482 -21.08 21.61 -24.58
CA ASP A 482 -21.91 20.63 -25.25
C ASP A 482 -21.07 19.81 -26.25
N TRP A 483 -21.28 18.49 -26.27
CA TRP A 483 -20.51 17.53 -27.05
C TRP A 483 -21.36 16.86 -28.11
N THR A 484 -20.71 16.34 -29.15
CA THR A 484 -21.33 15.51 -30.19
C THR A 484 -20.47 14.28 -30.45
N VAL A 485 -21.08 13.18 -30.86
CA VAL A 485 -20.35 11.99 -31.30
C VAL A 485 -19.74 12.28 -32.67
N ALA A 486 -18.41 12.43 -32.71
CA ALA A 486 -17.63 12.62 -33.92
C ALA A 486 -17.28 11.28 -34.61
N LEU A 487 -17.22 10.20 -33.83
CA LEU A 487 -17.00 8.85 -34.30
C LEU A 487 -17.71 7.84 -33.38
N TYR A 488 -18.36 6.85 -33.98
CA TYR A 488 -18.71 5.59 -33.33
C TYR A 488 -18.44 4.45 -34.32
N GLU A 489 -17.53 3.56 -33.95
CA GLU A 489 -17.12 2.39 -34.74
C GLU A 489 -17.14 1.13 -33.87
N GLU A 490 -17.75 0.07 -34.38
CA GLU A 490 -17.73 -1.29 -33.81
C GLU A 490 -16.99 -2.20 -34.79
N GLY A 491 -15.78 -2.61 -34.44
CA GLY A 491 -14.87 -3.31 -35.34
C GLY A 491 -14.56 -2.52 -36.61
N GLU A 492 -14.97 -3.03 -37.77
CA GLU A 492 -14.83 -2.33 -39.07
C GLU A 492 -16.10 -1.55 -39.48
N VAL A 493 -17.12 -1.49 -38.62
CA VAL A 493 -18.43 -0.90 -38.94
C VAL A 493 -18.58 0.48 -38.30
N ASN A 494 -18.63 1.52 -39.15
CA ASN A 494 -18.89 2.88 -38.69
C ASN A 494 -20.39 3.20 -38.72
N THR A 495 -20.98 3.40 -37.53
CA THR A 495 -22.40 3.77 -37.34
C THR A 495 -22.58 5.18 -36.77
N THR A 496 -21.53 6.02 -36.76
CA THR A 496 -21.55 7.44 -36.34
C THR A 496 -22.78 8.23 -36.80
N ALA A 497 -23.30 7.94 -38.00
CA ALA A 497 -24.48 8.61 -38.56
C ALA A 497 -25.77 8.45 -37.73
N GLU A 498 -25.86 7.42 -36.88
CA GLU A 498 -27.00 7.16 -36.01
C GLU A 498 -27.09 8.18 -34.86
N PHE A 499 -25.95 8.72 -34.43
CA PHE A 499 -25.85 9.77 -33.41
C PHE A 499 -25.98 11.18 -33.98
N ALA A 500 -26.23 11.33 -35.29
CA ALA A 500 -26.29 12.62 -35.95
C ALA A 500 -27.40 13.53 -35.38
N GLY A 501 -27.00 14.68 -34.85
CA GLY A 501 -27.91 15.68 -34.29
C GLY A 501 -28.19 15.51 -32.81
N PHE A 502 -27.60 14.52 -32.14
CA PHE A 502 -27.55 14.49 -30.68
C PHE A 502 -26.50 15.45 -30.16
N THR A 503 -26.85 16.14 -29.08
CA THR A 503 -25.95 16.95 -28.26
C THR A 503 -25.92 16.36 -26.85
N PHE A 504 -24.72 16.19 -26.30
CA PHE A 504 -24.47 15.59 -24.99
C PHE A 504 -23.96 16.67 -24.03
N ASN A 505 -24.66 16.86 -22.92
CA ASN A 505 -24.28 17.81 -21.89
C ASN A 505 -23.93 17.06 -20.61
N PHE A 506 -22.64 16.99 -20.27
CA PHE A 506 -22.14 16.38 -19.05
C PHE A 506 -22.19 17.40 -17.90
N VAL A 507 -22.82 17.05 -16.78
CA VAL A 507 -22.98 17.95 -15.63
C VAL A 507 -22.63 17.25 -14.33
N ALA A 508 -22.57 18.02 -13.25
CA ALA A 508 -22.31 17.54 -11.89
C ALA A 508 -23.29 16.45 -11.44
N ASN A 509 -22.92 15.71 -10.38
CA ASN A 509 -23.65 14.55 -9.84
C ASN A 509 -23.82 13.44 -10.88
N HIS A 510 -22.81 13.22 -11.73
CA HIS A 510 -22.75 12.09 -12.67
C HIS A 510 -23.89 12.07 -13.70
N LEU A 511 -24.55 13.20 -13.98
CA LEU A 511 -25.65 13.28 -14.93
C LEU A 511 -25.15 13.74 -16.32
N VAL A 512 -25.51 13.00 -17.36
CA VAL A 512 -25.33 13.41 -18.76
C VAL A 512 -26.70 13.53 -19.40
N VAL A 513 -26.92 14.56 -20.20
CA VAL A 513 -28.20 14.77 -20.90
C VAL A 513 -27.96 14.76 -22.40
N ALA A 514 -28.52 13.76 -23.09
CA ALA A 514 -28.54 13.68 -24.54
C ALA A 514 -29.80 14.36 -25.09
N THR A 515 -29.65 15.30 -26.03
CA THR A 515 -30.76 16.04 -26.65
C THR A 515 -30.71 15.93 -28.16
N LEU A 516 -31.81 15.51 -28.81
CA LEU A 516 -31.89 15.40 -30.26
C LEU A 516 -32.33 16.73 -30.92
N GLY A 517 -31.37 17.54 -31.35
CA GLY A 517 -31.58 18.89 -31.92
C GLY A 517 -32.13 19.90 -30.91
N ASP A 518 -32.26 21.17 -31.31
CA ASP A 518 -32.51 22.31 -30.38
C ASP A 518 -33.81 22.24 -29.53
N MET A 519 -34.78 21.40 -29.90
CA MET A 519 -36.10 21.29 -29.27
C MET A 519 -36.54 19.82 -29.07
N GLY A 520 -35.60 18.88 -29.16
CA GLY A 520 -35.87 17.44 -29.02
C GLY A 520 -36.17 17.02 -27.59
N PRO A 521 -36.56 15.74 -27.40
CA PRO A 521 -36.59 15.15 -26.06
C PRO A 521 -35.18 15.15 -25.48
N ALA A 522 -35.08 15.54 -24.20
CA ALA A 522 -33.89 15.35 -23.39
C ALA A 522 -33.97 13.97 -22.73
N THR A 523 -32.96 13.14 -22.97
CA THR A 523 -32.81 11.83 -22.37
C THR A 523 -31.70 11.91 -21.33
N PRO A 524 -32.01 11.77 -20.03
CA PRO A 524 -30.99 11.69 -19.00
C PRO A 524 -30.26 10.36 -19.09
N GLY A 525 -28.98 10.38 -18.78
CA GLY A 525 -28.11 9.23 -18.59
C GLY A 525 -27.14 9.50 -17.45
N LEU A 526 -26.37 8.49 -17.09
CA LEU A 526 -25.31 8.56 -16.10
C LEU A 526 -23.95 8.64 -16.81
N TRP A 527 -23.03 9.42 -16.27
CA TRP A 527 -21.62 9.35 -16.62
C TRP A 527 -20.73 9.37 -15.39
N ARG A 528 -19.64 8.61 -15.40
CA ARG A 528 -18.60 8.66 -14.36
C ARG A 528 -17.23 8.56 -14.98
N VAL A 529 -16.25 9.14 -14.30
CA VAL A 529 -14.83 8.92 -14.57
C VAL A 529 -14.23 8.39 -13.28
N LEU A 530 -13.56 7.25 -13.35
CA LEU A 530 -12.89 6.63 -12.20
C LEU A 530 -11.67 5.83 -12.69
N ARG A 531 -10.78 5.48 -11.77
CA ARG A 531 -9.70 4.52 -12.00
C ARG A 531 -10.13 3.15 -11.48
N ASN A 532 -10.00 2.11 -12.31
CA ASN A 532 -10.38 0.75 -11.92
C ASN A 532 -9.31 0.11 -11.02
N SER A 533 -9.56 -1.12 -10.58
CA SER A 533 -8.62 -1.89 -9.76
C SER A 533 -7.29 -2.25 -10.43
N GLU A 534 -7.19 -2.07 -11.74
CA GLU A 534 -6.00 -2.37 -12.54
C GLU A 534 -5.19 -1.08 -12.84
N GLY A 535 -5.58 0.05 -12.24
CA GLY A 535 -4.91 1.34 -12.41
C GLY A 535 -5.34 2.10 -13.68
N GLU A 536 -6.30 1.59 -14.44
CA GLU A 536 -6.73 2.14 -15.73
C GLU A 536 -7.87 3.14 -15.56
N LEU A 537 -7.82 4.22 -16.35
CA LEU A 537 -8.89 5.22 -16.38
C LEU A 537 -10.09 4.71 -17.17
N LYS A 538 -11.26 4.78 -16.54
CA LYS A 538 -12.55 4.36 -17.10
C LYS A 538 -13.54 5.51 -17.16
N VAL A 539 -14.28 5.60 -18.27
CA VAL A 539 -15.40 6.51 -18.47
C VAL A 539 -16.67 5.70 -18.64
N TYR A 540 -17.47 5.64 -17.58
CA TYR A 540 -18.77 5.00 -17.60
C TYR A 540 -19.76 5.92 -18.31
N LEU A 541 -20.48 5.39 -19.28
CA LEU A 541 -21.64 6.02 -19.88
C LEU A 541 -22.81 5.05 -19.74
N ASN A 542 -23.98 5.53 -19.33
CA ASN A 542 -25.16 4.68 -19.22
C ASN A 542 -26.42 5.48 -19.57
N PHE A 543 -27.05 5.11 -20.69
CA PHE A 543 -28.33 5.65 -21.14
C PHE A 543 -29.46 4.62 -21.03
N GLY A 544 -29.21 3.47 -20.39
CA GLY A 544 -30.14 2.36 -20.25
C GLY A 544 -30.33 1.54 -21.53
N GLY A 545 -31.00 0.39 -21.41
CA GLY A 545 -31.15 -0.57 -22.53
C GLY A 545 -32.29 -0.27 -23.52
N ASP A 546 -33.18 0.70 -23.25
CA ASP A 546 -34.41 0.93 -24.04
C ASP A 546 -34.33 2.18 -24.95
N HIS A 547 -33.18 2.85 -25.01
CA HIS A 547 -33.02 4.17 -25.63
C HIS A 547 -32.16 4.16 -26.91
N ASP A 548 -32.56 3.41 -27.94
CA ASP A 548 -31.89 3.40 -29.25
C ASP A 548 -31.79 4.82 -29.89
N PRO A 549 -30.59 5.28 -30.34
CA PRO A 549 -29.30 4.57 -30.39
C PRO A 549 -28.38 4.81 -29.18
N LEU A 550 -28.84 5.55 -28.17
CA LEU A 550 -28.05 5.86 -26.97
C LEU A 550 -27.73 4.63 -26.12
N SER A 551 -28.53 3.55 -26.21
CA SER A 551 -28.24 2.29 -25.53
C SER A 551 -26.88 1.71 -25.94
N GLU A 552 -26.46 1.92 -27.19
CA GLU A 552 -25.16 1.47 -27.71
C GLU A 552 -23.97 2.21 -27.04
N LEU A 553 -24.22 3.36 -26.41
CA LEU A 553 -23.18 4.07 -25.64
C LEU A 553 -23.09 3.58 -24.18
N THR A 554 -23.92 2.63 -23.76
CA THR A 554 -23.96 2.15 -22.37
C THR A 554 -22.84 1.15 -22.13
N ASP A 555 -21.69 1.62 -21.61
CA ASP A 555 -20.52 0.79 -21.36
C ASP A 555 -19.54 1.42 -20.34
N ASP A 556 -18.57 0.64 -19.84
CA ASP A 556 -17.46 1.06 -18.97
C ASP A 556 -16.17 1.30 -19.76
N TRP A 557 -16.24 2.26 -20.67
CA TRP A 557 -15.20 2.56 -21.65
C TRP A 557 -13.82 2.81 -21.04
N TYR A 558 -12.78 2.22 -21.62
CA TYR A 558 -11.39 2.61 -21.42
C TYR A 558 -11.14 4.02 -21.96
N PHE A 559 -10.42 4.82 -21.19
CA PHE A 559 -9.95 6.12 -21.61
C PHE A 559 -8.71 5.99 -22.50
N GLU A 560 -8.73 6.59 -23.69
CA GLU A 560 -7.57 6.62 -24.58
C GLU A 560 -6.84 7.97 -24.56
N SER A 561 -7.59 9.06 -24.82
CA SER A 561 -7.00 10.39 -24.87
C SER A 561 -8.03 11.49 -24.71
N ILE A 562 -7.56 12.64 -24.22
CA ILE A 562 -8.35 13.87 -24.15
C ILE A 562 -7.55 15.09 -24.60
N THR A 563 -8.28 16.05 -25.16
CA THR A 563 -7.86 17.42 -25.40
C THR A 563 -9.01 18.32 -24.98
N ASP A 564 -8.79 19.64 -24.93
CA ASP A 564 -9.84 20.61 -24.61
C ASP A 564 -11.14 20.40 -25.38
N THR A 565 -11.12 19.88 -26.61
CA THR A 565 -12.31 19.78 -27.48
C THR A 565 -12.60 18.38 -27.99
N ARG A 566 -11.87 17.36 -27.54
CA ARG A 566 -12.00 15.99 -28.05
C ARG A 566 -11.63 14.97 -26.99
N ILE A 567 -12.47 13.96 -26.80
CA ILE A 567 -12.18 12.78 -25.99
C ILE A 567 -12.40 11.52 -26.84
N GLU A 568 -11.53 10.54 -26.66
CA GLU A 568 -11.59 9.23 -27.31
C GLU A 568 -11.61 8.14 -26.25
N LEU A 569 -12.54 7.20 -26.44
CA LEU A 569 -12.80 6.10 -25.53
C LEU A 569 -12.90 4.80 -26.33
N GLN A 570 -12.46 3.70 -25.73
CA GLN A 570 -12.49 2.37 -26.34
C GLN A 570 -13.12 1.33 -25.42
N SER A 571 -13.71 0.29 -26.00
CA SER A 571 -14.17 -0.88 -25.27
C SER A 571 -13.85 -2.13 -26.08
N GLU A 572 -13.72 -3.28 -25.44
CA GLU A 572 -13.53 -4.56 -26.11
C GLU A 572 -14.65 -5.51 -25.69
N SER A 573 -15.45 -5.94 -26.66
CA SER A 573 -16.50 -6.91 -26.44
C SER A 573 -15.92 -8.29 -26.07
N GLY A 574 -16.75 -9.15 -25.48
CA GLY A 574 -16.34 -10.52 -25.12
C GLY A 574 -15.92 -11.43 -26.30
N ASP A 575 -16.09 -11.00 -27.55
CA ASP A 575 -15.57 -11.69 -28.74
C ASP A 575 -14.32 -11.06 -29.36
N GLY A 576 -13.74 -10.07 -28.68
CA GLY A 576 -12.54 -9.34 -29.08
C GLY A 576 -12.79 -8.24 -30.12
N THR A 577 -14.04 -7.81 -30.28
CA THR A 577 -14.39 -6.70 -31.16
C THR A 577 -14.12 -5.39 -30.43
N LEU A 578 -13.26 -4.55 -31.00
CA LEU A 578 -12.97 -3.23 -30.48
C LEU A 578 -14.09 -2.26 -30.87
N GLU A 579 -14.62 -1.56 -29.88
CA GLU A 579 -15.54 -0.44 -30.02
C GLU A 579 -14.79 0.86 -29.73
N THR A 580 -15.06 1.90 -30.51
CA THR A 580 -14.43 3.21 -30.34
C THR A 580 -15.47 4.30 -30.46
N VAL A 581 -15.53 5.17 -29.45
CA VAL A 581 -16.35 6.38 -29.48
C VAL A 581 -15.48 7.61 -29.28
N VAL A 582 -15.73 8.62 -30.10
CA VAL A 582 -15.06 9.93 -30.02
C VAL A 582 -16.12 10.99 -29.86
N PHE A 583 -15.99 11.82 -28.82
CA PHE A 583 -16.79 13.03 -28.68
C PHE A 583 -15.96 14.25 -29.06
N GLU A 584 -16.57 15.18 -29.79
CA GLU A 584 -16.02 16.52 -30.05
C GLU A 584 -16.96 17.60 -29.52
N ARG A 585 -16.36 18.62 -28.89
CA ARG A 585 -17.06 19.76 -28.31
C ARG A 585 -17.53 20.76 -29.39
N LEU A 586 -18.75 21.26 -29.25
CA LEU A 586 -19.42 22.20 -30.17
C LEU A 586 -18.89 23.63 -30.15
#